data_AF-A0A524LP05-F1
#
_entry.id   AF-A0A524LP05-F1
#
_cell.length_a   1.000
_cell.length_b   1.000
_cell.length_c   1.000
_cell.angle_alpha   90.00
_cell.angle_beta   90.00
_cell.angle_gamma   90.00
#
_symmetry.space_group_name_H-M   'P 1'
#
loop_
_entity.id
_entity.type
_entity.pdbx_description
1 polymer ?
#
loop_
_entity_poly.entity_id
_entity_poly.type
_entity_poly.pdbx_seq_one_letter_code
_entity_poly.pdbx_strand_id
1 'polypeptide(L)'
;MGEKYNGWTNYETWATVLWIGNDESAQMTVRDMVRENPEDGDLARAIKEWVEDNMPELPGFNDNCFPMGLFTDFLNASIKETNFYEIAEKLREE
;
A
#
# COMPACT_ATOMS: atom_id res chain seq x y z
N MET A 1 -21.86 2.14 -10.81
CA MET A 1 -20.70 2.83 -10.20
C MET A 1 -20.72 2.41 -8.75
N GLY A 2 -19.76 1.58 -8.32
CA GLY A 2 -19.69 1.18 -6.91
C GLY A 2 -19.50 2.42 -6.03
N GLU A 3 -20.06 2.41 -4.83
CA GLU A 3 -19.83 3.48 -3.87
C GLU A 3 -18.34 3.50 -3.48
N LYS A 4 -17.72 4.68 -3.52
CA LYS A 4 -16.36 4.86 -3.01
C LYS A 4 -16.32 4.53 -1.51
N TYR A 5 -15.25 3.92 -1.04
CA TYR A 5 -15.05 3.66 0.38
C TYR A 5 -14.37 4.86 1.04
N ASN A 6 -15.11 5.63 1.85
CA ASN A 6 -14.59 6.84 2.51
C ASN A 6 -13.89 7.82 1.54
N GLY A 7 -14.38 7.93 0.31
CA GLY A 7 -13.80 8.80 -0.73
C GLY A 7 -12.70 8.18 -1.58
N TRP A 8 -12.27 6.94 -1.27
CA TRP A 8 -11.27 6.17 -2.01
C TRP A 8 -11.90 5.08 -2.87
N THR A 9 -11.16 4.54 -3.85
CA THR A 9 -11.74 3.54 -4.77
C THR A 9 -12.19 2.24 -4.11
N ASN A 10 -11.55 1.82 -3.01
CA ASN A 10 -11.89 0.62 -2.23
C ASN A 10 -11.34 0.71 -0.79
N TYR A 11 -11.62 -0.31 0.02
CA TYR A 11 -11.21 -0.38 1.42
C TYR A 11 -9.69 -0.41 1.56
N GLU A 12 -9.00 -1.22 0.75
CA GLU A 12 -7.56 -1.43 0.79
C GLU A 12 -6.82 -0.11 0.57
N THR A 13 -7.25 0.66 -0.43
CA THR A 13 -6.70 1.99 -0.73
C THR A 13 -6.90 2.97 0.42
N TRP A 14 -8.11 3.03 1.00
CA TRP A 14 -8.39 3.86 2.17
C TRP A 14 -7.57 3.43 3.40
N ALA A 15 -7.45 2.13 3.65
CA ALA A 15 -6.72 1.60 4.79
C ALA A 15 -5.23 1.93 4.69
N THR A 16 -4.63 1.78 3.51
CA THR A 16 -3.23 2.14 3.27
C THR A 16 -2.96 3.60 3.60
N VAL A 17 -3.75 4.55 3.08
CA VAL A 17 -3.54 5.98 3.37
C VAL A 17 -3.80 6.31 4.84
N LEU A 18 -4.78 5.65 5.48
CA LEU A 18 -5.10 5.87 6.88
C LEU A 18 -3.90 5.52 7.77
N TRP A 19 -3.26 4.38 7.52
CA TRP A 19 -2.11 3.93 8.30
C TRP A 19 -0.87 4.80 8.04
N ILE A 20 -0.61 5.18 6.79
CA ILE A 20 0.46 6.13 6.45
C ILE A 20 0.23 7.47 7.18
N GLY A 21 -1.01 7.98 7.17
CA GLY A 21 -1.37 9.24 7.79
C GLY A 21 -1.37 9.23 9.32
N ASN A 22 -1.41 8.06 9.96
CA ASN A 22 -1.44 7.95 11.42
C ASN A 22 -0.06 7.77 12.07
N ASP A 23 0.98 7.48 11.29
CA ASP A 23 2.34 7.27 11.78
C ASP A 23 3.29 8.35 11.24
N GLU A 24 3.94 9.09 12.14
CA GLU A 24 4.84 10.19 11.76
C GLU A 24 6.03 9.70 10.91
N SER A 25 6.58 8.51 11.21
CA SER A 25 7.70 7.96 10.47
C SER A 25 7.30 7.54 9.05
N ALA A 26 6.10 6.98 8.88
CA ALA A 26 5.52 6.67 7.59
C ALA A 26 5.25 7.95 6.77
N GLN A 27 4.69 8.99 7.39
CA GLN A 27 4.50 10.29 6.72
C GLN A 27 5.81 10.89 6.23
N MET A 28 6.86 10.87 7.06
CA MET A 28 8.18 11.37 6.67
C MET A 28 8.74 10.58 5.49
N THR A 29 8.67 9.25 5.56
CA THR A 29 9.13 8.36 4.49
C THR A 29 8.44 8.66 3.16
N VAL A 30 7.10 8.76 3.18
CA VAL A 30 6.33 9.02 1.98
C VAL A 30 6.58 10.44 1.42
N ARG A 31 6.79 11.45 2.27
CA ARG A 31 7.18 12.80 1.82
C ARG A 31 8.53 12.81 1.12
N ASP A 32 9.47 11.99 1.57
CA ASP A 32 10.76 11.85 0.89
C ASP A 32 10.58 11.13 -0.45
N MET A 33 9.77 10.06 -0.51
CA MET A 33 9.43 9.39 -1.77
C MET A 33 8.77 10.34 -2.79
N VAL A 34 7.89 11.24 -2.36
CA VAL A 34 7.25 12.25 -3.23
C VAL A 34 8.30 13.17 -3.86
N ARG A 35 9.37 13.52 -3.13
CA ARG A 35 10.46 14.36 -3.64
C ARG A 35 11.39 13.62 -4.60
N GLU A 36 11.62 12.33 -4.35
CA GLU A 36 12.53 11.49 -5.13
C GLU A 36 11.90 10.99 -6.44
N ASN A 37 10.58 10.84 -6.46
CA ASN A 37 9.84 10.34 -7.62
C ASN A 37 8.99 11.49 -8.19
N PRO A 38 9.32 12.06 -9.37
CA PRO A 38 8.59 13.21 -9.92
C PRO A 38 7.28 12.85 -10.62
N GLU A 39 7.14 11.61 -11.10
CA GLU A 39 5.94 11.13 -11.80
C GLU A 39 5.06 10.29 -10.87
N ASP A 40 3.73 10.41 -10.98
CA ASP A 40 2.79 9.66 -10.13
C ASP A 40 2.93 8.15 -10.28
N GLY A 41 3.23 7.67 -11.50
CA GLY A 41 3.47 6.25 -11.74
C GLY A 41 4.71 5.72 -11.02
N ASP A 42 5.78 6.50 -10.94
CA ASP A 42 7.00 6.12 -10.23
C ASP A 42 6.78 6.18 -8.71
N LEU A 43 6.08 7.20 -8.22
CA LEU A 43 5.72 7.30 -6.80
C LEU A 43 4.80 6.15 -6.37
N ALA A 44 3.78 5.82 -7.17
CA ALA A 44 2.89 4.70 -6.91
C ALA A 44 3.64 3.37 -6.80
N ARG A 45 4.61 3.15 -7.72
CA ARG A 45 5.49 1.99 -7.69
C ARG A 45 6.37 1.97 -6.44
N ALA A 46 6.99 3.09 -6.09
CA ALA A 46 7.85 3.19 -4.91
C ALA A 46 7.07 2.92 -3.61
N ILE A 47 5.86 3.47 -3.46
CA ILE A 47 5.00 3.22 -2.28
C ILE A 47 4.61 1.75 -2.22
N LYS A 48 4.26 1.14 -3.36
CA LYS A 48 3.92 -0.28 -3.43
C LYS A 48 5.09 -1.16 -3.00
N GLU A 49 6.27 -0.94 -3.57
CA GLU A 49 7.49 -1.67 -3.23
C GLU A 49 7.81 -1.53 -1.74
N TRP A 50 7.69 -0.32 -1.18
CA TRP A 50 7.87 -0.09 0.25
C TRP A 50 6.87 -0.87 1.13
N VAL A 51 5.60 -0.95 0.73
CA VAL A 51 4.60 -1.75 1.45
C VAL A 51 4.91 -3.25 1.35
N GLU A 52 5.32 -3.74 0.18
CA GLU A 52 5.71 -5.13 -0.04
C GLU A 52 6.96 -5.49 0.78
N ASP A 53 7.97 -4.62 0.83
CA ASP A 53 9.22 -4.82 1.58
C ASP A 53 9.03 -4.80 3.10
N ASN A 54 8.01 -4.10 3.60
CA ASN A 54 7.66 -4.07 5.03
C ASN A 54 6.60 -5.11 5.41
N MET A 55 6.18 -5.96 4.47
CA MET A 55 5.27 -7.05 4.77
C MET A 55 5.96 -8.04 5.72
N PRO A 56 5.32 -8.46 6.83
CA PRO A 56 5.95 -9.38 7.77
C PRO A 56 6.24 -10.72 7.08
N GLU A 57 7.46 -11.23 7.28
CA GLU A 57 7.76 -12.60 6.91
C GLU A 57 6.88 -13.54 7.75
N LEU A 58 6.03 -14.29 7.08
CA LEU A 58 5.22 -15.33 7.71
C LEU A 58 6.05 -16.62 7.74
N PRO A 59 6.39 -17.18 8.92
CA PRO A 59 7.17 -18.42 9.01
C PRO A 59 6.54 -19.54 8.17
N GLY A 60 7.32 -20.22 7.33
CA GLY A 60 6.78 -21.17 6.34
C GLY A 60 6.37 -20.52 5.01
N PHE A 61 6.82 -19.29 4.74
CA PHE A 61 6.60 -18.49 3.53
C PHE A 61 6.78 -19.27 2.22
N ASN A 62 7.79 -20.14 2.14
CA ASN A 62 8.08 -20.95 0.96
C ASN A 62 7.46 -22.36 0.99
N ASP A 63 6.80 -22.75 2.08
CA ASP A 63 6.34 -24.13 2.27
C ASP A 63 4.90 -24.35 1.77
N ASN A 64 4.20 -23.30 1.29
CA ASN A 64 2.80 -23.36 0.85
C ASN A 64 1.90 -24.15 1.83
N CYS A 65 2.21 -24.05 3.12
CA CYS A 65 1.58 -24.85 4.16
C CYS A 65 0.40 -24.08 4.75
N PHE A 66 -0.75 -24.74 4.88
CA PHE A 66 -1.88 -24.18 5.60
C PHE A 66 -1.54 -24.09 7.11
N PRO A 67 -1.82 -22.97 7.81
CA PRO A 67 -2.58 -21.79 7.36
C PRO A 67 -1.74 -20.63 6.79
N MET A 68 -0.41 -20.74 6.79
CA MET A 68 0.50 -19.65 6.44
C MET A 68 0.39 -19.23 4.97
N GLY A 69 0.27 -20.19 4.05
CA GLY A 69 0.04 -19.90 2.64
C GLY A 69 -1.26 -19.13 2.38
N LEU A 70 -2.34 -19.43 3.14
CA LEU A 70 -3.61 -18.71 3.02
C LEU A 70 -3.46 -17.23 3.42
N PHE A 71 -2.77 -16.95 4.52
CA PHE A 71 -2.54 -15.57 4.95
C PHE A 71 -1.64 -14.82 3.97
N THR A 72 -0.64 -15.48 3.40
CA THR A 72 0.18 -14.92 2.32
C THR A 72 -0.68 -14.55 1.11
N ASP A 73 -1.58 -15.43 0.67
CA ASP A 73 -2.49 -15.12 -0.44
C ASP A 73 -3.40 -13.95 -0.13
N PHE A 74 -3.92 -13.85 1.11
CA PHE A 74 -4.76 -12.73 1.54
C PHE A 74 -4.00 -11.41 1.53
N LEU A 75 -2.79 -11.36 2.09
CA LEU A 75 -1.98 -10.14 2.10
C LEU A 75 -1.62 -9.71 0.67
N ASN A 76 -1.17 -10.65 -0.17
CA ASN A 76 -0.85 -10.37 -1.57
C ASN A 76 -2.08 -9.92 -2.37
N ALA A 77 -3.26 -10.52 -2.13
CA ALA A 77 -4.49 -10.11 -2.78
C ALA A 77 -4.86 -8.67 -2.38
N SER A 78 -4.81 -8.34 -1.08
CA SER A 78 -5.08 -6.98 -0.61
C SER A 78 -4.12 -5.95 -1.21
N ILE A 79 -2.81 -6.24 -1.28
CA ILE A 79 -1.84 -5.34 -1.92
C ILE A 79 -2.16 -5.14 -3.41
N LYS A 80 -2.58 -6.20 -4.13
CA LYS A 80 -2.94 -6.11 -5.55
C LYS A 80 -4.20 -5.28 -5.79
N GLU A 81 -5.14 -5.27 -4.86
CA GLU A 81 -6.37 -4.47 -4.94
C GLU A 81 -6.14 -3.00 -4.55
N THR A 82 -5.08 -2.67 -3.80
CA THR A 82 -4.74 -1.29 -3.45
C THR A 82 -4.42 -0.45 -4.70
N ASN A 83 -5.11 0.67 -4.87
CA ASN A 83 -4.85 1.63 -5.93
C ASN A 83 -3.75 2.62 -5.52
N PHE A 84 -2.50 2.20 -5.65
CA PHE A 84 -1.34 3.04 -5.32
C PHE A 84 -1.21 4.31 -6.18
N TYR A 85 -1.79 4.32 -7.39
CA TYR A 85 -1.79 5.50 -8.24
C TYR A 85 -2.71 6.60 -7.67
N GLU A 86 -3.92 6.24 -7.22
CA GLU A 86 -4.83 7.19 -6.55
C GLU A 86 -4.18 7.77 -5.27
N ILE A 87 -3.43 6.96 -4.53
CA ILE A 87 -2.66 7.42 -3.37
C ILE A 87 -1.56 8.41 -3.78
N ALA A 88 -0.77 8.09 -4.80
CA ALA A 88 0.30 8.94 -5.31
C ALA A 88 -0.21 10.30 -5.78
N GLU A 89 -1.30 10.33 -6.57
CA GLU A 89 -1.95 11.56 -7.03
C GLU A 89 -2.37 12.43 -5.83
N LYS A 90 -3.03 11.83 -4.84
CA LYS A 90 -3.53 12.56 -3.66
C LYS A 90 -2.42 13.14 -2.80
N LEU A 91 -1.33 12.39 -2.58
CA LEU A 91 -0.19 12.85 -1.79
C LEU A 91 0.53 14.05 -2.42
N ARG A 92 0.45 14.26 -3.73
CA ARG A 92 1.00 15.45 -4.39
C ARG A 92 0.09 16.66 -4.37
N GLU A 93 -1.22 16.44 -4.24
CA GLU A 93 -2.21 17.52 -4.12
C GLU A 93 -2.18 18.19 -2.73
N GLU A 94 -1.60 17.52 -1.73
CA GLU A 94 -1.44 17.98 -0.34
C GLU A 94 -0.19 18.85 -0.11
#